data_AF-A0AAP4TWC4-F1
#
_entry.id   AF-A0AAP4TWC4-F1
#
_cell.length_a   1.000
_cell.length_b   1.000
_cell.length_c   1.000
_cell.angle_alpha   90.00
_cell.angle_beta   90.00
_cell.angle_gamma   90.00
#
_symmetry.space_group_name_H-M   'P 1'
#
loop_
_entity.id
_entity.type
_entity.pdbx_description
1 polymer ?
#
loop_
_entity_poly.entity_id
_entity_poly.type
_entity_poly.pdbx_seq_one_letter_code
_entity_poly.pdbx_strand_id
1 'polypeptide(L)'
;MNRWKEAFEKHPVHETLSWLDNAASSNAENLSEGEVEEQRRLKKIIDRYRTVLSSIDTEIVPVNQLDALNNQLRHQNIANQVNTYLKNRNPSSLVSVNDHVSKHLTPLSLFQSLSESYELQDKTSYVDSVVDSTINGLAAKKVALEEQLDHVESLTEEQTKKLEAFSEEIKKKQLELTNLSSDWQNQFSASQESRSQEFSKWRRLFLGEKQGCSKYN
;
A
#
# COMPACT_ATOMS: atom_id res chain seq x y z
N MET A 1 -42.50 31.58 -16.81
CA MET A 1 -41.58 30.48 -17.19
C MET A 1 -41.72 30.33 -18.70
N ASN A 2 -40.64 30.56 -19.47
CA ASN A 2 -40.69 30.54 -20.94
C ASN A 2 -40.62 29.10 -21.46
N ARG A 3 -41.26 28.81 -22.60
CA ARG A 3 -41.23 27.52 -23.30
C ARG A 3 -39.80 27.01 -23.51
N TRP A 4 -38.86 27.91 -23.84
CA TRP A 4 -37.46 27.57 -24.09
C TRP A 4 -36.73 27.10 -22.82
N LYS A 5 -37.02 27.75 -21.69
CA LYS A 5 -36.50 27.36 -20.38
C LYS A 5 -36.98 25.97 -19.95
N GLU A 6 -38.28 25.68 -20.14
CA GLU A 6 -38.83 24.35 -19.84
C GLU A 6 -38.23 23.25 -20.74
N ALA A 7 -38.01 23.56 -22.02
CA ALA A 7 -37.37 22.63 -22.96
C ALA A 7 -35.90 22.37 -22.61
N PHE A 8 -35.17 23.39 -22.13
CA PHE A 8 -33.79 23.26 -21.67
C PHE A 8 -33.70 22.42 -20.39
N GLU A 9 -34.47 22.75 -19.36
CA GLU A 9 -34.42 22.06 -18.05
C GLU A 9 -34.82 20.59 -18.14
N LYS A 10 -35.74 20.24 -19.05
CA LYS A 10 -36.17 18.85 -19.30
C LYS A 10 -35.28 18.11 -20.30
N HIS A 11 -34.21 18.73 -20.80
CA HIS A 11 -33.37 18.13 -21.82
C HIS A 11 -32.59 16.92 -21.27
N PRO A 12 -32.53 15.78 -22.00
CA PRO A 12 -31.89 14.54 -21.53
C PRO A 12 -30.38 14.64 -21.27
N VAL A 13 -29.73 15.72 -21.73
CA VAL A 13 -28.30 15.97 -21.50
C VAL A 13 -27.95 16.02 -20.01
N HIS A 14 -28.85 16.55 -19.17
CA HIS A 14 -28.63 16.64 -17.73
C HIS A 14 -28.59 15.25 -17.06
N GLU A 15 -29.45 14.34 -17.52
CA GLU A 15 -29.44 12.94 -17.10
C GLU A 15 -28.16 12.24 -17.57
N THR A 16 -27.75 12.47 -18.82
CA THR A 16 -26.52 11.88 -19.40
C THR A 16 -25.26 12.32 -18.66
N LEU A 17 -25.12 13.60 -18.33
CA LEU A 17 -24.00 14.10 -17.53
C LEU A 17 -24.01 13.50 -16.12
N SER A 18 -25.19 13.25 -15.55
CA SER A 18 -25.32 12.59 -14.24
C SER A 18 -24.95 11.12 -14.27
N TRP A 19 -25.31 10.41 -15.34
CA TRP A 19 -24.86 9.04 -15.57
C TRP A 19 -23.34 8.93 -15.72
N LEU A 20 -22.70 9.87 -16.43
CA LEU A 20 -21.23 9.93 -16.54
C LEU A 20 -20.55 10.27 -15.21
N ASP A 21 -21.12 11.17 -14.42
CA ASP A 21 -20.59 11.56 -13.11
C ASP A 21 -20.62 10.39 -12.11
N ASN A 22 -21.69 9.60 -12.15
CA ASN A 22 -21.79 8.37 -11.36
C ASN A 22 -20.66 7.38 -11.71
N ALA A 23 -20.24 7.32 -12.98
CA ALA A 23 -19.11 6.50 -13.40
C ALA A 23 -17.75 7.07 -12.98
N ALA A 24 -17.61 8.41 -12.95
CA ALA A 24 -16.39 9.07 -12.51
C ALA A 24 -16.20 9.05 -10.97
N SER A 25 -17.30 8.97 -10.21
CA SER A 25 -17.30 9.03 -8.74
C SER A 25 -17.44 7.66 -8.07
N SER A 26 -17.49 6.55 -8.82
CA SER A 26 -17.63 5.21 -8.23
C SER A 26 -16.33 4.73 -7.55
N ASN A 27 -16.32 4.80 -6.21
CA ASN A 27 -15.37 4.23 -5.22
C ASN A 27 -13.85 4.47 -5.44
N ALA A 28 -13.33 5.47 -4.72
CA ALA A 28 -11.93 5.89 -4.68
C ALA A 28 -10.97 5.03 -3.83
N GLU A 29 -11.45 3.98 -3.19
CA GLU A 29 -10.72 3.31 -2.09
C GLU A 29 -9.73 2.22 -2.54
N ASN A 30 -9.76 1.78 -3.81
CA ASN A 30 -8.84 0.76 -4.33
C ASN A 30 -8.39 1.06 -5.76
N LEU A 31 -8.19 2.34 -6.06
CA LEU A 31 -7.75 2.76 -7.38
C LEU A 31 -6.23 2.67 -7.46
N SER A 32 -5.76 2.07 -8.55
CA SER A 32 -4.38 2.27 -8.97
C SER A 32 -4.15 3.74 -9.32
N GLU A 33 -2.91 4.20 -9.21
CA GLU A 33 -2.55 5.61 -9.39
C GLU A 33 -3.04 6.18 -10.74
N GLY A 34 -2.96 5.39 -11.82
CA GLY A 34 -3.47 5.78 -13.14
C GLY A 34 -5.00 5.86 -13.23
N GLU A 35 -5.74 5.12 -12.40
CA GLU A 35 -7.20 5.21 -12.37
C GLU A 35 -7.69 6.46 -11.66
N VAL A 36 -6.98 6.92 -10.62
CA VAL A 36 -7.30 8.14 -9.89
C VAL A 36 -7.24 9.36 -10.79
N GLU A 37 -6.21 9.44 -11.63
CA GLU A 37 -6.03 10.54 -12.59
C GLU A 37 -7.17 10.58 -13.61
N GLU A 38 -7.47 9.43 -14.20
CA GLU A 38 -8.51 9.31 -15.22
C GLU A 38 -9.90 9.61 -14.65
N GLN A 39 -10.21 9.16 -13.43
CA GLN A 39 -11.47 9.50 -12.76
C GLN A 39 -11.56 11.01 -12.51
N ARG A 40 -10.49 11.61 -11.99
CA ARG A 40 -10.45 13.04 -11.69
C ARG A 40 -10.62 13.88 -12.95
N ARG A 41 -9.99 13.48 -14.05
CA ARG A 41 -10.13 14.16 -15.34
C ARG A 41 -11.56 14.07 -15.87
N LEU A 42 -12.15 12.88 -15.86
CA LEU A 42 -13.54 12.69 -16.32
C LEU A 42 -14.49 13.58 -15.52
N LYS A 43 -14.33 13.58 -14.19
CA LYS A 43 -15.11 14.41 -13.27
C LYS A 43 -14.98 15.90 -13.58
N LYS A 44 -13.75 16.41 -13.75
CA LYS A 44 -13.51 17.82 -14.11
C LYS A 44 -14.18 18.21 -15.42
N ILE A 45 -14.14 17.32 -16.43
CA ILE A 45 -14.80 17.58 -17.71
C ILE A 45 -16.32 17.68 -17.51
N ILE A 46 -16.93 16.74 -16.79
CA ILE A 46 -18.37 16.73 -16.51
C ILE A 46 -18.80 17.97 -15.72
N ASP A 47 -18.04 18.33 -14.69
CA ASP A 47 -18.30 19.52 -13.88
C ASP A 47 -18.21 20.80 -14.71
N ARG A 48 -17.30 20.85 -15.68
CA ARG A 48 -17.22 21.97 -16.62
C ARG A 48 -18.45 22.05 -17.52
N TYR A 49 -18.92 20.93 -18.07
CA TYR A 49 -20.18 20.91 -18.84
C TYR A 49 -21.36 21.39 -18.01
N ARG A 50 -21.50 20.88 -16.78
CA ARG A 50 -22.58 21.30 -15.87
C ARG A 50 -22.53 22.79 -15.56
N THR A 51 -21.33 23.30 -15.27
CA THR A 51 -21.12 24.73 -14.97
C THR A 51 -21.54 25.58 -16.16
N VAL A 52 -21.01 25.29 -17.34
CA VAL A 52 -21.32 26.05 -18.57
C VAL A 52 -22.81 26.01 -18.85
N LEU A 53 -23.44 24.83 -18.85
CA LEU A 53 -24.88 24.70 -19.07
C LEU A 53 -25.73 25.43 -18.02
N SER A 54 -25.28 25.50 -16.76
CA SER A 54 -26.00 26.23 -15.71
C SER A 54 -25.95 27.76 -15.85
N SER A 55 -24.93 28.28 -16.54
CA SER A 55 -24.70 29.71 -16.76
C SER A 55 -25.16 30.22 -18.13
N ILE A 56 -25.80 29.36 -18.94
CA ILE A 56 -26.25 29.71 -20.28
C ILE A 56 -27.62 30.38 -20.25
N ASP A 57 -27.79 31.39 -21.10
CA ASP A 57 -29.10 31.97 -21.35
C ASP A 57 -29.99 30.97 -22.11
N THR A 58 -30.99 30.45 -21.40
CA THR A 58 -31.95 29.44 -21.88
C THR A 58 -32.78 29.87 -23.08
N GLU A 59 -32.87 31.18 -23.39
CA GLU A 59 -33.67 31.68 -24.50
C GLU A 59 -32.94 31.64 -25.85
N ILE A 60 -31.60 31.60 -25.82
CA ILE A 60 -30.75 31.64 -27.02
C ILE A 60 -30.07 30.29 -27.32
N VAL A 61 -30.30 29.26 -26.49
CA VAL A 61 -29.62 27.96 -26.63
C VAL A 61 -30.12 27.22 -27.87
N PRO A 62 -29.21 26.82 -28.77
CA PRO A 62 -29.60 25.96 -29.87
C PRO A 62 -29.91 24.55 -29.36
N VAL A 63 -31.20 24.19 -29.28
CA VAL A 63 -31.65 22.85 -28.81
C VAL A 63 -31.05 21.72 -29.63
N ASN A 64 -30.89 21.92 -30.94
CA ASN A 64 -30.22 20.96 -31.83
C ASN A 64 -28.77 20.66 -31.44
N GLN A 65 -28.06 21.64 -30.85
CA GLN A 65 -26.69 21.42 -30.37
C GLN A 65 -26.70 20.63 -29.05
N LEU A 66 -27.71 20.84 -28.19
CA LEU A 66 -27.89 20.02 -26.99
C LEU A 66 -28.23 18.57 -27.34
N ASP A 67 -29.09 18.37 -28.33
CA ASP A 67 -29.41 17.04 -28.85
C ASP A 67 -28.16 16.35 -29.41
N ALA A 68 -27.36 17.07 -30.20
CA ALA A 68 -26.10 16.56 -30.74
C ALA A 68 -25.12 16.18 -29.61
N LEU A 69 -24.95 17.03 -28.60
CA LEU A 69 -24.11 16.74 -27.44
C LEU A 69 -24.61 15.50 -26.69
N ASN A 70 -25.92 15.41 -26.43
CA ASN A 70 -26.51 14.28 -25.73
C ASN A 70 -26.31 12.96 -26.50
N ASN A 71 -26.56 12.98 -27.81
CA ASN A 71 -26.37 11.81 -28.68
C ASN A 71 -24.91 11.37 -28.75
N GLN A 72 -23.98 12.33 -28.76
CA GLN A 72 -22.55 12.05 -28.72
C GLN A 72 -22.12 11.44 -27.39
N LEU A 73 -22.55 11.99 -26.25
CA LEU A 73 -22.24 11.46 -24.92
C LEU A 73 -22.92 10.09 -24.65
N ARG A 74 -24.10 9.85 -25.23
CA ARG A 74 -24.78 8.54 -25.21
C ARG A 74 -24.36 7.59 -26.32
N HIS A 75 -23.35 7.93 -27.12
CA HIS A 75 -22.91 7.08 -28.21
C HIS A 75 -22.55 5.68 -27.69
N GLN A 76 -22.89 4.64 -28.45
CA GLN A 76 -22.78 3.24 -28.03
C GLN A 76 -21.38 2.88 -27.50
N ASN A 77 -20.32 3.44 -28.12
CA ASN A 77 -18.94 3.23 -27.67
C ASN A 77 -18.70 3.79 -26.25
N ILE A 78 -19.22 4.96 -25.92
CA ILE A 78 -19.11 5.55 -24.57
C ILE A 78 -19.96 4.75 -23.60
N ALA A 79 -21.22 4.46 -23.95
CA ALA A 79 -22.13 3.65 -23.15
C ALA A 79 -21.56 2.28 -22.78
N ASN A 80 -20.95 1.59 -23.75
CA ASN A 80 -20.33 0.29 -23.53
C ASN A 80 -19.11 0.39 -22.61
N GLN A 81 -18.25 1.38 -22.80
CA GLN A 81 -17.05 1.54 -21.95
C GLN A 81 -17.40 1.97 -20.53
N VAL A 82 -18.34 2.89 -20.35
CA VAL A 82 -18.85 3.27 -19.03
C VAL A 82 -19.48 2.07 -18.32
N ASN A 83 -20.35 1.31 -19.00
CA ASN A 83 -20.96 0.12 -18.40
C ASN A 83 -19.93 -0.97 -18.09
N THR A 84 -18.89 -1.10 -18.91
CA THR A 84 -17.77 -2.03 -18.66
C THR A 84 -16.96 -1.58 -17.46
N TYR A 85 -16.69 -0.27 -17.34
CA TYR A 85 -16.01 0.29 -16.19
C TYR A 85 -16.81 0.06 -14.89
N LEU A 86 -18.11 0.35 -14.92
CA LEU A 86 -19.01 0.15 -13.79
C LEU A 86 -19.10 -1.32 -13.34
N LYS A 87 -19.00 -2.28 -14.27
CA LYS A 87 -19.09 -3.72 -13.98
C LYS A 87 -17.75 -4.35 -13.60
N ASN A 88 -16.71 -4.06 -14.36
CA ASN A 88 -15.43 -4.79 -14.34
C ASN A 88 -14.27 -3.96 -13.79
N ARG A 89 -14.48 -2.66 -13.53
CA ARG A 89 -13.46 -1.71 -13.04
C ARG A 89 -12.15 -1.76 -13.84
N ASN A 90 -12.28 -1.86 -15.16
CA ASN A 90 -11.11 -1.91 -16.03
C ASN A 90 -10.58 -0.48 -16.29
N PRO A 91 -9.36 -0.11 -15.85
CA PRO A 91 -8.78 1.22 -16.07
C PRO A 91 -8.83 1.64 -17.54
N SER A 92 -8.57 0.71 -18.46
CA SER A 92 -8.54 0.98 -19.90
C SER A 92 -9.88 1.44 -20.46
N SER A 93 -10.99 1.04 -19.82
CA SER A 93 -12.31 1.53 -20.18
C SER A 93 -12.49 2.99 -19.78
N LEU A 94 -11.94 3.42 -18.65
CA LEU A 94 -12.03 4.82 -18.21
C LEU A 94 -11.17 5.74 -19.08
N VAL A 95 -9.96 5.30 -19.45
CA VAL A 95 -9.10 5.98 -20.44
C VAL A 95 -9.87 6.16 -21.76
N SER A 96 -10.50 5.09 -22.25
CA SER A 96 -11.29 5.13 -23.48
C SER A 96 -12.47 6.11 -23.38
N VAL A 97 -13.16 6.15 -22.23
CA VAL A 97 -14.23 7.12 -21.97
C VAL A 97 -13.69 8.54 -21.99
N ASN A 98 -12.57 8.81 -21.32
CA ASN A 98 -11.93 10.12 -21.32
C ASN A 98 -11.51 10.57 -22.71
N ASP A 99 -10.95 9.68 -23.52
CA ASP A 99 -10.57 9.98 -24.91
C ASP A 99 -11.80 10.32 -25.76
N HIS A 100 -12.91 9.62 -25.56
CA HIS A 100 -14.15 9.91 -26.27
C HIS A 100 -14.80 11.21 -25.80
N VAL A 101 -14.94 11.42 -24.49
CA VAL A 101 -15.55 12.63 -23.92
C VAL A 101 -14.70 13.87 -24.21
N SER A 102 -13.36 13.73 -24.22
CA SER A 102 -12.44 14.83 -24.55
C SER A 102 -12.64 15.36 -25.97
N LYS A 103 -13.02 14.52 -26.94
CA LYS A 103 -13.30 14.94 -28.32
C LYS A 103 -14.49 15.90 -28.41
N HIS A 104 -15.36 15.90 -27.40
CA HIS A 104 -16.54 16.76 -27.34
C HIS A 104 -16.27 18.10 -26.63
N LEU A 105 -15.08 18.29 -26.03
CA LEU A 105 -14.69 19.58 -25.42
C LEU A 105 -14.67 20.74 -26.43
N THR A 106 -14.47 20.48 -27.71
CA THR A 106 -14.54 21.52 -28.73
C THR A 106 -15.97 22.09 -28.86
N PRO A 107 -17.03 21.27 -29.05
CA PRO A 107 -18.41 21.72 -28.92
C PRO A 107 -18.75 22.49 -27.63
N LEU A 108 -18.11 22.17 -26.49
CA LEU A 108 -18.31 22.90 -25.24
C LEU A 108 -17.93 24.39 -25.32
N SER A 109 -16.95 24.74 -26.15
CA SER A 109 -16.56 26.15 -26.35
C SER A 109 -17.69 27.00 -26.95
N LEU A 110 -18.54 26.39 -27.78
CA LEU A 110 -19.71 27.06 -28.39
C LEU A 110 -20.78 27.36 -27.35
N PHE A 111 -20.95 26.46 -26.38
CA PHE A 111 -21.85 26.67 -25.24
C PHE A 111 -21.27 27.71 -24.28
N GLN A 112 -19.96 27.71 -24.08
CA GLN A 112 -19.29 28.68 -23.22
C GLN A 112 -19.38 30.12 -23.77
N SER A 113 -19.38 30.33 -25.08
CA SER A 113 -19.60 31.68 -25.63
C SER A 113 -21.03 32.20 -25.44
N LEU A 114 -21.97 31.31 -25.11
CA LEU A 114 -23.36 31.63 -24.78
C LEU A 114 -23.63 31.66 -23.27
N SER A 115 -22.63 31.31 -22.45
CA SER A 115 -22.71 31.42 -20.99
C SER A 115 -22.33 32.82 -20.54
N GLU A 116 -23.04 33.34 -19.53
CA GLU A 116 -22.62 34.53 -18.81
C GLU A 116 -21.22 34.31 -18.22
N SER A 117 -20.36 35.33 -18.31
CA SER A 117 -18.98 35.25 -17.83
C SER A 117 -18.94 34.92 -16.34
N TYR A 118 -18.60 33.67 -16.03
CA TYR A 118 -18.58 33.18 -14.66
C TYR A 118 -17.27 33.59 -13.96
N GLU A 119 -17.30 34.64 -13.13
CA GLU A 119 -16.19 35.11 -12.25
C GLU A 119 -15.81 34.12 -11.12
N LEU A 120 -16.16 32.84 -11.21
CA LEU A 120 -16.21 31.92 -10.06
C LEU A 120 -15.25 30.73 -10.19
N GLN A 121 -14.15 30.90 -10.93
CA GLN A 121 -13.05 29.93 -10.99
C GLN A 121 -12.17 29.95 -9.72
N ASP A 122 -12.30 30.98 -8.89
CA ASP A 122 -11.37 31.25 -7.78
C ASP A 122 -11.72 30.53 -6.47
N LYS A 123 -12.99 30.11 -6.28
CA LYS A 123 -13.42 29.41 -5.05
C LYS A 123 -13.28 27.88 -5.14
N THR A 124 -13.33 27.30 -6.34
CA THR A 124 -13.11 25.87 -6.58
C THR A 124 -11.63 25.49 -6.59
N SER A 125 -10.73 26.41 -6.97
CA SER A 125 -9.28 26.17 -6.96
C SER A 125 -8.73 25.90 -5.55
N TYR A 126 -9.24 26.63 -4.55
CA TYR A 126 -8.79 26.46 -3.18
C TYR A 126 -9.20 25.10 -2.62
N VAL A 127 -10.43 24.65 -2.88
CA VAL A 127 -10.89 23.34 -2.43
C VAL A 127 -10.19 22.22 -3.19
N ASP A 128 -9.96 22.37 -4.50
CA ASP A 128 -9.13 21.44 -5.28
C ASP A 128 -7.71 21.38 -4.72
N SER A 129 -7.13 22.50 -4.29
CA SER A 129 -5.81 22.55 -3.66
C SER A 129 -5.76 21.86 -2.31
N VAL A 130 -6.85 21.92 -1.52
CA VAL A 130 -6.95 21.21 -0.25
C VAL A 130 -7.10 19.70 -0.51
N VAL A 131 -7.90 19.29 -1.48
CA VAL A 131 -8.02 17.87 -1.86
C VAL A 131 -6.69 17.34 -2.37
N ASP A 132 -5.98 18.09 -3.22
CA ASP A 132 -4.65 17.72 -3.70
C ASP A 132 -3.62 17.67 -2.57
N SER A 133 -3.64 18.65 -1.67
CA SER A 133 -2.82 18.66 -0.46
C SER A 133 -3.08 17.43 0.41
N THR A 134 -4.34 17.01 0.54
CA THR A 134 -4.70 15.88 1.38
C THR A 134 -4.31 14.55 0.73
N ILE A 135 -4.48 14.44 -0.59
CA ILE A 135 -4.01 13.30 -1.39
C ILE A 135 -2.48 13.21 -1.30
N ASN A 136 -1.76 14.31 -1.47
CA ASN A 136 -0.30 14.36 -1.34
C ASN A 136 0.16 14.05 0.09
N GLY A 137 -0.59 14.51 1.09
CA GLY A 137 -0.32 14.20 2.50
C GLY A 137 -0.54 12.73 2.83
N LEU A 138 -1.58 12.10 2.27
CA LEU A 138 -1.84 10.67 2.40
C LEU A 138 -0.79 9.84 1.65
N ALA A 139 -0.39 10.27 0.45
CA ALA A 139 0.69 9.64 -0.29
C ALA A 139 2.03 9.74 0.46
N ALA A 140 2.36 10.90 1.02
CA ALA A 140 3.55 11.08 1.84
C ALA A 140 3.51 10.23 3.12
N LYS A 141 2.35 10.10 3.76
CA LYS A 141 2.17 9.19 4.90
C LYS A 141 2.31 7.73 4.51
N LYS A 142 1.83 7.34 3.33
CA LYS A 142 2.02 5.99 2.79
C LYS A 142 3.51 5.69 2.63
N VAL A 143 4.27 6.59 1.99
CA VAL A 143 5.72 6.44 1.81
C VAL A 143 6.45 6.38 3.16
N ALA A 144 6.08 7.26 4.11
CA ALA A 144 6.69 7.22 5.45
C ALA A 144 6.36 5.92 6.21
N LEU A 145 5.17 5.35 6.01
CA LEU A 145 4.81 4.05 6.58
C LEU A 145 5.56 2.90 5.89
N GLU A 146 5.78 2.98 4.58
CA GLU A 146 6.63 2.03 3.84
C GLU A 146 8.07 2.09 4.35
N GLU A 147 8.66 3.28 4.55
CA GLU A 147 9.99 3.44 5.15
C GLU A 147 10.06 2.88 6.59
N GLN A 148 9.00 3.08 7.38
CA GLN A 148 8.91 2.50 8.72
C GLN A 148 8.81 0.97 8.68
N LEU A 149 8.08 0.43 7.69
CA LEU A 149 7.97 -1.00 7.47
C LEU A 149 9.33 -1.59 7.13
N ASP A 150 10.04 -0.99 6.18
CA ASP A 150 11.39 -1.40 5.76
C ASP A 150 12.37 -1.33 6.93
N HIS A 151 12.26 -0.29 7.75
CA HIS A 151 13.09 -0.18 8.96
C HIS A 151 12.81 -1.31 9.95
N VAL A 152 11.54 -1.63 10.22
CA VAL A 152 11.16 -2.73 11.10
C VAL A 152 11.61 -4.08 10.53
N GLU A 153 11.51 -4.27 9.22
CA GLU A 153 11.98 -5.48 8.54
C GLU A 153 13.50 -5.63 8.73
N SER A 154 14.27 -4.55 8.50
CA SER A 154 15.72 -4.55 8.72
C SER A 154 16.11 -4.86 10.18
N LEU A 155 15.38 -4.30 11.16
CA LEU A 155 15.59 -4.60 12.58
C LEU A 155 15.26 -6.06 12.88
N THR A 156 14.22 -6.61 12.26
CA THR A 156 13.83 -8.01 12.44
C THR A 156 14.89 -8.95 11.89
N GLU A 157 15.46 -8.64 10.72
CA GLU A 157 16.60 -9.39 10.17
C GLU A 157 17.84 -9.29 11.07
N GLU A 158 18.16 -8.11 11.59
CA GLU A 158 19.30 -7.93 12.50
C GLU A 158 19.13 -8.74 13.79
N GLN A 159 17.94 -8.70 14.39
CA GLN A 159 17.62 -9.49 15.59
C GLN A 159 17.68 -10.99 15.31
N THR A 160 17.23 -11.43 14.13
CA THR A 160 17.33 -12.84 13.71
C THR A 160 18.79 -13.28 13.61
N LYS A 161 19.66 -12.47 13.01
CA LYS A 161 21.11 -12.74 12.95
C LYS A 161 21.75 -12.78 14.35
N LYS A 162 21.36 -11.89 15.25
CA LYS A 162 21.83 -11.92 16.65
C LYS A 162 21.39 -13.19 17.37
N LEU A 163 20.15 -13.63 17.17
CA LEU A 163 19.65 -14.89 17.73
C LEU A 163 20.43 -16.10 17.22
N GLU A 164 20.74 -16.14 15.93
CA GLU A 164 21.57 -17.20 15.34
C GLU A 164 22.98 -17.20 15.95
N ALA A 165 23.63 -16.03 16.03
CA ALA A 165 24.95 -15.91 16.64
C ALA A 165 24.97 -16.36 18.11
N PHE A 166 23.97 -15.96 18.91
CA PHE A 166 23.86 -16.43 20.30
C PHE A 166 23.60 -17.93 20.38
N SER A 167 22.81 -18.50 19.46
CA SER A 167 22.58 -19.95 19.39
C SER A 167 23.88 -20.71 19.11
N GLU A 168 24.72 -20.20 18.20
CA GLU A 168 26.05 -20.77 17.93
C GLU A 168 26.99 -20.64 19.13
N GLU A 169 27.01 -19.50 19.81
CA GLU A 169 27.81 -19.31 21.02
C GLU A 169 27.39 -20.26 22.14
N ILE A 170 26.08 -20.45 22.34
CA ILE A 170 25.54 -21.43 23.31
C ILE A 170 26.03 -22.84 22.96
N LYS A 171 25.95 -23.24 21.68
CA LYS A 171 26.46 -24.56 21.24
C LYS A 171 27.95 -24.70 21.51
N LYS A 172 28.75 -23.66 21.23
CA LYS A 172 30.19 -23.65 21.51
C LYS A 172 30.47 -23.80 23.00
N LYS A 173 29.78 -23.02 23.85
CA LYS A 173 29.90 -23.10 25.30
C LYS A 173 29.48 -24.46 25.85
N GLN A 174 28.44 -25.07 25.29
CA GLN A 174 28.01 -26.41 25.64
C GLN A 174 29.10 -27.46 25.32
N LEU A 175 29.78 -27.33 24.18
CA LEU A 175 30.90 -28.20 23.81
C LEU A 175 32.12 -27.97 24.72
N GLU A 176 32.45 -26.71 25.03
CA GLU A 176 33.51 -26.37 26.00
C GLU A 176 33.24 -26.98 27.39
N LEU A 177 32.00 -26.86 27.89
CA LEU A 177 31.58 -27.47 29.16
C LEU A 177 31.67 -29.00 29.13
N THR A 178 31.27 -29.62 28.01
CA THR A 178 31.36 -31.08 27.84
C THR A 178 32.82 -31.54 27.87
N ASN A 179 33.71 -30.82 27.20
CA ASN A 179 35.14 -31.11 27.21
C ASN A 179 35.74 -30.94 28.61
N LEU A 180 35.45 -29.82 29.28
CA LEU A 180 35.92 -29.56 30.64
C LEU A 180 35.44 -30.63 31.62
N SER A 181 34.18 -31.08 31.49
CA SER A 181 33.62 -32.15 32.30
C SER A 181 34.34 -33.49 32.05
N SER A 182 34.67 -33.81 30.81
CA SER A 182 35.45 -35.00 30.45
C SER A 182 36.86 -34.94 31.03
N ASP A 183 37.54 -33.80 30.89
CA ASP A 183 38.88 -33.58 31.44
C ASP A 183 38.89 -33.69 32.96
N TRP A 184 37.92 -33.09 33.64
CA TRP A 184 37.74 -33.23 35.09
C TRP A 184 37.53 -34.69 35.49
N GLN A 185 36.68 -35.42 34.78
CA GLN A 185 36.45 -36.84 35.05
C GLN A 185 37.73 -37.67 34.88
N ASN A 186 38.52 -37.38 33.85
CA ASN A 186 39.81 -38.04 33.59
C ASN A 186 40.84 -37.72 34.68
N GLN A 187 40.99 -36.45 35.04
CA GLN A 187 41.91 -36.01 36.11
C GLN A 187 41.51 -36.60 37.46
N PHE A 188 40.23 -36.61 37.76
CA PHE A 188 39.71 -37.23 38.98
C PHE A 188 40.01 -38.73 39.01
N SER A 189 39.73 -39.45 37.91
CA SER A 189 40.00 -40.89 37.81
C SER A 189 41.49 -41.21 37.92
N ALA A 190 42.36 -40.46 37.25
CA ALA A 190 43.81 -40.60 37.35
C ALA A 190 44.33 -40.32 38.77
N SER A 191 43.79 -39.30 39.43
CA SER A 191 44.13 -38.99 40.83
C SER A 191 43.67 -40.08 41.79
N GLN A 192 42.48 -40.66 41.58
CA GLN A 192 41.98 -41.78 42.38
C GLN A 192 42.83 -43.04 42.19
N GLU A 193 43.19 -43.35 40.95
CA GLU A 193 44.05 -44.49 40.63
C GLU A 193 45.45 -44.31 41.26
N SER A 194 46.05 -43.13 41.12
CA SER A 194 47.33 -42.79 41.76
C SER A 194 47.27 -42.95 43.29
N ARG A 195 46.22 -42.42 43.94
CA ARG A 195 46.01 -42.60 45.39
C ARG A 195 45.84 -44.07 45.79
N SER A 196 45.10 -44.84 45.00
CA SER A 196 44.90 -46.28 45.23
C SER A 196 46.22 -47.07 45.12
N GLN A 197 47.05 -46.74 44.12
CA GLN A 197 48.37 -47.33 43.92
C GLN A 197 49.33 -46.97 45.05
N GLU A 198 49.37 -45.69 45.44
CA GLU A 198 50.17 -45.21 46.57
C GLU A 198 49.76 -45.88 47.88
N PHE A 199 48.46 -45.97 48.16
CA PHE A 199 47.94 -46.67 49.32
C PHE A 199 48.31 -48.16 49.31
N SER A 200 48.17 -48.82 48.16
CA SER A 200 48.55 -50.23 48.00
C SER A 200 50.06 -50.46 48.16
N LYS A 201 50.90 -49.50 47.74
CA LYS A 201 52.34 -49.51 47.95
C LYS A 201 52.70 -49.31 49.43
N TRP A 202 52.11 -48.29 50.06
CA TRP A 202 52.26 -48.03 51.49
C TRP A 202 51.85 -49.24 52.33
N ARG A 203 50.69 -49.83 52.05
CA ARG A 203 50.18 -51.02 52.75
C ARG A 203 51.14 -52.21 52.64
N ARG A 204 51.75 -52.43 51.47
CA ARG A 204 52.76 -53.49 51.28
C ARG A 204 54.02 -53.24 52.10
N LEU A 205 54.56 -52.02 52.09
CA LEU A 205 55.74 -51.65 52.88
C LEU A 205 55.48 -51.83 54.38
N PHE A 206 54.35 -51.33 54.86
CA PHE A 206 53.94 -51.45 56.26
C PHE A 206 53.82 -52.91 56.75
N LEU A 207 53.24 -53.79 55.93
CA LEU A 207 53.15 -55.22 56.27
C LEU A 207 54.52 -55.92 56.24
N GLY A 208 55.40 -55.53 55.32
CA GLY A 208 56.78 -56.04 55.26
C GLY A 208 57.60 -55.69 56.49
N GLU A 209 57.50 -54.44 56.98
CA GLU A 209 58.17 -53.99 58.20
C GLU A 209 57.71 -54.75 59.45
N LYS A 210 56.41 -55.04 59.56
CA LYS A 210 55.87 -55.85 60.67
C LYS A 210 56.35 -57.30 60.65
N GLN A 211 56.51 -57.92 59.48
CA GLN A 211 57.04 -59.28 59.38
C GLN A 211 58.55 -59.34 59.67
N GLY A 212 59.30 -58.28 59.39
CA GLY A 212 60.72 -58.15 59.76
C GLY A 212 60.96 -58.08 61.28
N CYS A 213 60.07 -57.41 62.02
CA CYS A 213 60.17 -57.34 63.49
C CYS A 213 59.80 -58.65 64.22
N SER A 214 59.13 -59.60 63.57
CA SER A 214 58.75 -60.88 64.20
C SER A 214 59.86 -61.94 64.20
N LYS A 215 61.03 -61.68 63.58
CA LYS A 215 62.17 -62.63 63.53
C LYS A 215 63.23 -62.42 64.64
N TYR A 216 62.97 -61.51 65.58
CA TYR A 216 63.88 -61.18 66.69
C TYR A 216 63.21 -61.34 68.07
N ASN A 217 62.38 -62.37 68.24
CA ASN A 217 61.98 -62.92 69.54
C ASN A 217 61.88 -64.44 69.44
#